data_AF-A0A1B3NQW6-F1
#
_entry.id   AF-A0A1B3NQW6-F1
#
_cell.length_a   1.000
_cell.length_b   1.000
_cell.length_c   1.000
_cell.angle_alpha   90.00
_cell.angle_beta   90.00
_cell.angle_gamma   90.00
#
_symmetry.space_group_name_H-M   'P 1'
#
loop_
_entity.id
_entity.type
_entity.pdbx_description
1 polymer ?
#
loop_
_entity_poly.entity_id
_entity_poly.type
_entity_poly.pdbx_seq_one_letter_code
_entity_poly.pdbx_strand_id
1 'polypeptide(L)'
;MLTDEYKSAVTSTVGRLGVKARAAGIYLLFAAQRPDANVVPVQLRSQLGNRLILKVDSEGTSEISLGEKGAERLLGRGHLLARLEGESALVYSQAPFASEAFIEGVVAAIVAEG
;
A
#
# COMPACT_ATOMS: atom_id res chain seq x y z
N MET A 1 6.46 1.70 21.10
CA MET A 1 5.49 2.70 20.61
C MET A 1 6.20 3.57 19.60
N LEU A 2 5.57 3.88 18.46
CA LEU A 2 6.10 4.87 17.51
C LEU A 2 6.19 6.23 18.22
N THR A 3 7.36 6.87 18.23
CA THR A 3 7.55 8.16 18.87
C THR A 3 6.76 9.25 18.13
N ASP A 4 6.35 10.30 18.84
CA ASP A 4 5.66 11.44 18.21
C ASP A 4 6.54 12.14 17.16
N GLU A 5 7.86 12.09 17.37
CA GLU A 5 8.87 12.55 16.42
C GLU A 5 8.81 11.75 15.10
N TYR A 6 8.73 10.41 15.16
CA TYR A 6 8.59 9.57 13.98
C TYR A 6 7.31 9.91 13.19
N LYS A 7 6.18 10.05 13.88
CA LYS A 7 4.90 10.38 13.25
C LYS A 7 4.96 11.72 12.52
N SER A 8 5.55 12.74 13.15
CA SER A 8 5.70 14.07 12.58
C SER A 8 6.62 14.08 11.36
N ALA A 9 7.80 13.47 11.47
CA ALA A 9 8.81 13.46 10.42
C ALA A 9 8.35 12.72 9.15
N VAL A 10 7.74 11.53 9.32
CA VAL A 10 7.23 10.74 8.20
C VAL A 10 6.06 11.46 7.54
N THR A 11 5.08 11.93 8.31
CA THR A 11 3.89 12.59 7.72
C THR A 11 4.27 13.85 6.95
N SER A 12 5.22 14.65 7.46
CA SER A 12 5.73 15.85 6.77
C SER A 12 6.45 15.50 5.46
N THR A 13 7.31 14.47 5.50
CA THR A 13 8.10 14.06 4.34
C THR A 13 7.23 13.46 3.25
N VAL A 14 6.32 12.55 3.62
CA VAL A 14 5.33 11.97 2.71
C VAL A 14 4.40 13.06 2.18
N GLY A 15 3.97 13.98 3.06
CA GLY A 15 3.23 15.19 2.72
C GLY A 15 3.82 15.94 1.52
N ARG A 16 5.12 16.21 1.61
CA ARG A 16 5.87 16.96 0.60
C ARG A 16 6.12 16.14 -0.67
N LEU A 17 6.48 14.87 -0.53
CA LEU A 17 6.76 13.99 -1.67
C LEU A 17 5.47 13.66 -2.43
N GLY A 18 4.38 13.31 -1.75
CA GLY A 18 3.10 12.96 -2.38
C GLY A 18 2.56 14.04 -3.32
N VAL A 19 2.84 15.31 -3.04
CA VAL A 19 2.43 16.44 -3.90
C VAL A 19 3.41 16.70 -5.04
N LYS A 20 4.73 16.64 -4.79
CA LYS A 20 5.75 17.14 -5.74
C LYS A 20 6.45 16.06 -6.55
N ALA A 21 6.40 14.80 -6.12
CA ALA A 21 7.23 13.71 -6.64
C ALA A 21 6.82 13.22 -8.03
N ARG A 22 5.52 13.34 -8.40
CA ARG A 22 4.97 12.79 -9.65
C ARG A 22 5.69 13.30 -10.90
N ALA A 23 5.89 14.61 -11.02
CA ALA A 23 6.57 15.21 -12.18
C ALA A 23 8.07 14.89 -12.21
N ALA A 24 8.67 14.55 -11.07
CA ALA A 24 10.07 14.16 -10.95
C ALA A 24 10.28 12.65 -11.20
N GLY A 25 9.22 11.88 -11.48
CA GLY A 25 9.31 10.43 -11.66
C GLY A 25 9.62 9.66 -10.38
N ILE A 26 9.36 10.25 -9.21
CA ILE A 26 9.55 9.60 -7.91
C ILE A 26 8.20 9.03 -7.46
N TYR A 27 8.18 7.73 -7.16
CA TYR A 27 6.98 7.02 -6.73
C TYR A 27 7.18 6.49 -5.31
N LEU A 28 6.14 6.60 -4.49
CA LEU A 28 6.15 6.11 -3.11
C LEU A 28 5.26 4.88 -3.00
N LEU A 29 5.81 3.80 -2.43
CA LEU A 29 5.07 2.60 -2.09
C LEU A 29 5.01 2.46 -0.57
N PHE A 30 3.80 2.36 -0.03
CA PHE A 30 3.57 2.14 1.39
C PHE A 30 2.98 0.75 1.58
N ALA A 31 3.61 -0.05 2.44
CA ALA A 31 3.13 -1.37 2.82
C ALA A 31 3.01 -1.43 4.35
N ALA A 32 1.89 -1.96 4.82
CA ALA A 32 1.64 -2.16 6.25
C ALA A 32 0.86 -3.47 6.45
N GLN A 33 1.26 -4.25 7.46
CA GLN A 33 0.53 -5.46 7.84
C GLN A 33 -0.71 -5.15 8.70
N ARG A 34 -0.65 -4.07 9.49
CA ARG A 34 -1.73 -3.58 10.33
C ARG A 34 -2.03 -2.13 9.95
N PRO A 35 -2.90 -1.92 8.94
CA PRO A 35 -3.25 -0.59 8.48
C PRO A 35 -4.23 0.04 9.48
N ASP A 36 -3.68 0.53 10.59
CA ASP A 36 -4.44 1.16 11.67
C ASP A 36 -4.33 2.69 11.54
N ALA A 37 -5.21 3.44 12.20
CA ALA A 37 -5.21 4.91 12.13
C ALA A 37 -3.88 5.56 12.56
N ASN A 38 -3.11 4.87 13.42
CA ASN A 38 -1.78 5.32 13.86
C ASN A 38 -0.66 5.05 12.85
N VAL A 39 -0.82 4.04 11.99
CA VAL A 39 0.17 3.61 10.99
C VAL A 39 -0.09 4.32 9.67
N VAL A 40 -1.37 4.51 9.33
CA VAL A 40 -1.80 5.19 8.11
C VAL A 40 -2.70 6.37 8.48
N PRO A 41 -2.13 7.51 8.93
CA PRO A 41 -2.90 8.69 9.30
C PRO A 41 -3.78 9.20 8.15
N VAL A 42 -4.87 9.91 8.47
CA VAL A 42 -5.81 10.46 7.49
C VAL A 42 -5.10 11.30 6.43
N GLN A 43 -4.12 12.11 6.82
CA GLN A 43 -3.33 12.96 5.93
C GLN A 43 -2.53 12.16 4.91
N LEU A 44 -2.04 10.97 5.29
CA LEU A 44 -1.35 10.07 4.38
C LEU A 44 -2.36 9.44 3.41
N ARG A 45 -3.53 9.03 3.91
CA ARG A 45 -4.60 8.41 3.11
C ARG A 45 -5.16 9.35 2.05
N SER A 46 -5.25 10.65 2.32
CA SER A 46 -5.77 11.63 1.35
C SER A 46 -4.81 11.92 0.20
N GLN A 47 -3.52 11.61 0.35
CA GLN A 47 -2.51 11.82 -0.69
C GLN A 47 -2.19 10.55 -1.48
N LEU A 48 -2.62 9.38 -1.01
CA LEU A 48 -2.42 8.09 -1.66
C LEU A 48 -3.72 7.65 -2.33
N GLY A 49 -3.87 8.05 -3.61
CA GLY A 49 -5.05 7.76 -4.42
C GLY A 49 -5.18 6.29 -4.81
N ASN A 50 -4.06 5.63 -5.11
CA ASN A 50 -4.01 4.21 -5.45
C ASN A 50 -3.78 3.36 -4.19
N ARG A 51 -4.61 2.34 -4.00
CA ARG A 51 -4.54 1.42 -2.85
C ARG A 51 -4.78 -0.01 -3.30
N LEU A 52 -3.87 -0.89 -2.91
CA LEU A 52 -3.93 -2.32 -3.19
C LEU A 52 -4.06 -3.05 -1.85
N ILE A 53 -5.24 -3.59 -1.56
CA ILE A 53 -5.59 -4.12 -0.24
C ILE A 53 -5.84 -5.63 -0.35
N LEU A 54 -5.02 -6.41 0.34
CA LEU A 54 -5.23 -7.86 0.55
C LEU A 54 -6.28 -8.10 1.64
N LYS A 55 -6.61 -9.38 1.88
CA LYS A 55 -7.54 -9.76 2.96
C LYS A 55 -7.12 -9.13 4.30
N VAL A 56 -8.06 -8.44 4.94
CA VAL A 56 -7.92 -7.89 6.30
C VAL A 56 -8.87 -8.59 7.26
N ASP A 57 -8.69 -8.35 8.56
CA ASP A 57 -9.40 -9.10 9.60
C ASP A 57 -10.80 -8.55 9.93
N SER A 58 -11.11 -7.30 9.57
CA SER A 58 -12.36 -6.65 9.95
C SER A 58 -12.85 -5.60 8.97
N GLU A 59 -14.17 -5.32 8.98
CA GLU A 59 -14.76 -4.23 8.20
C GLU A 59 -14.14 -2.87 8.53
N GLY A 60 -13.80 -2.61 9.81
CA GLY A 60 -13.16 -1.37 10.22
C GLY A 60 -11.76 -1.20 9.62
N THR A 61 -10.99 -2.30 9.55
CA THR A 61 -9.68 -2.30 8.87
C THR A 61 -9.84 -2.10 7.36
N SER A 62 -10.90 -2.64 6.75
CA SER A 62 -11.22 -2.37 5.34
C SER A 62 -11.49 -0.89 5.11
N GLU A 63 -12.34 -0.25 5.91
CA GLU A 63 -12.63 1.17 5.78
C GLU A 63 -11.37 2.04 5.95
N ILE A 64 -10.51 1.71 6.92
CA ILE A 64 -9.26 2.46 7.14
C ILE A 64 -8.31 2.33 5.94
N SER A 65 -8.14 1.13 5.41
CA SER A 65 -7.17 0.83 4.36
C SER A 65 -7.69 1.14 2.96
N LEU A 66 -8.87 0.62 2.61
CA LEU A 66 -9.51 0.75 1.30
C LEU A 66 -10.35 2.03 1.16
N GLY A 67 -10.90 2.54 2.27
CA GLY A 67 -11.89 3.63 2.27
C GLY A 67 -13.35 3.16 2.31
N GLU A 68 -13.60 1.85 2.14
CA GLU A 68 -14.91 1.23 2.22
C GLU A 68 -14.79 -0.24 2.63
N LYS A 69 -15.92 -0.89 2.92
CA LYS A 69 -15.98 -2.31 3.30
C LYS A 69 -15.73 -3.23 2.10
N GLY A 70 -15.26 -4.45 2.35
CA GLY A 70 -15.15 -5.51 1.34
C GLY A 70 -13.84 -6.28 1.40
N ALA A 71 -12.73 -5.66 1.84
CA ALA A 71 -11.45 -6.34 1.93
C ALA A 71 -11.43 -7.46 2.98
N GLU A 72 -12.29 -7.41 3.99
CA GLU A 72 -12.46 -8.46 5.00
C GLU A 72 -13.05 -9.75 4.42
N ARG A 73 -13.78 -9.63 3.30
CA ARG A 73 -14.44 -10.74 2.59
C ARG A 73 -13.53 -11.41 1.56
N LEU A 74 -12.33 -10.88 1.33
CA LEU A 74 -11.36 -11.47 0.41
C LEU A 74 -10.98 -12.89 0.86
N LEU A 75 -10.56 -13.69 -0.11
CA LEU A 75 -10.28 -15.13 0.08
C LEU A 75 -8.88 -15.38 0.68
N GLY A 76 -8.03 -14.35 0.78
CA GLY A 76 -6.63 -14.48 1.15
C GLY A 76 -5.78 -14.99 -0.02
N ARG A 77 -4.55 -15.45 0.28
CA ARG A 77 -3.62 -16.04 -0.70
C ARG A 77 -3.45 -15.21 -1.99
N GLY A 78 -3.36 -13.89 -1.84
CA GLY A 78 -3.17 -12.95 -2.96
C GLY A 78 -4.46 -12.36 -3.54
N HIS A 79 -5.66 -12.80 -3.12
CA HIS A 79 -6.90 -12.13 -3.51
C HIS A 79 -6.91 -10.70 -2.97
N LEU A 80 -7.16 -9.73 -3.85
CA LEU A 80 -6.93 -8.31 -3.64
C LEU A 80 -8.10 -7.46 -4.15
N LEU A 81 -8.37 -6.35 -3.45
CA LEU A 81 -9.14 -5.22 -3.94
C LEU A 81 -8.23 -4.03 -4.24
N ALA A 82 -8.41 -3.43 -5.41
CA ALA A 82 -7.70 -2.24 -5.83
C ALA A 82 -8.67 -1.05 -5.92
N ARG A 83 -8.32 0.04 -5.22
CA ARG A 83 -8.87 1.37 -5.47
C ARG A 83 -7.85 2.12 -6.31
N LEU A 84 -8.22 2.48 -7.53
CA LEU A 84 -7.33 3.19 -8.44
C LEU A 84 -7.88 4.59 -8.69
N GLU A 85 -6.99 5.57 -8.71
CA GLU A 85 -7.34 6.95 -9.04
C GLU A 85 -7.84 7.01 -10.49
N GLY A 86 -9.04 7.57 -10.68
CA GLY A 86 -9.72 7.62 -11.98
C GLY A 86 -10.74 6.50 -12.21
N GLU A 87 -10.70 5.43 -11.41
CA GLU A 87 -11.71 4.37 -11.46
C GLU A 87 -12.82 4.64 -10.43
N SER A 88 -14.07 4.48 -10.87
CA SER A 88 -15.24 4.70 -10.01
C SER A 88 -15.55 3.48 -9.12
N ALA A 89 -15.17 2.29 -9.58
CA ALA A 89 -15.42 1.03 -8.91
C ALA A 89 -14.12 0.41 -8.39
N LEU A 90 -14.26 -0.40 -7.34
CA LEU A 90 -13.18 -1.25 -6.88
C LEU A 90 -12.90 -2.36 -7.90
N VAL A 91 -11.63 -2.64 -8.13
CA VAL A 91 -11.19 -3.70 -9.04
C VAL A 91 -10.74 -4.90 -8.21
N TYR A 92 -11.38 -6.05 -8.44
CA TYR A 92 -10.91 -7.32 -7.89
C TYR A 92 -9.74 -7.84 -8.71
N SER A 93 -8.71 -8.32 -8.02
CA SER A 93 -7.50 -8.86 -8.66
C SER A 93 -6.87 -9.95 -7.81
N GLN A 94 -5.88 -10.64 -8.39
CA GLN A 94 -5.13 -11.71 -7.75
C GLN A 94 -3.64 -11.38 -7.88
N ALA A 95 -2.99 -11.14 -6.75
CA ALA A 95 -1.55 -10.98 -6.70
C ALA A 95 -0.87 -12.32 -7.09
N PRO A 96 0.12 -12.29 -8.00
CA PRO A 96 0.87 -13.47 -8.35
C PRO A 96 1.67 -13.97 -7.15
N PHE A 97 1.80 -15.29 -7.03
CA PHE A 97 2.68 -15.88 -6.03
C PHE A 97 4.13 -15.82 -6.53
N ALA A 98 4.98 -15.17 -5.76
CA ALA A 98 6.43 -15.19 -5.95
C ALA A 98 7.04 -16.09 -4.88
N SER A 99 7.64 -17.21 -5.29
CA SER A 99 8.39 -18.07 -4.38
C SER A 99 9.74 -17.45 -4.04
N GLU A 100 10.35 -17.91 -2.95
CA GLU A 100 11.70 -17.49 -2.54
C GLU A 100 12.72 -17.74 -3.66
N ALA A 101 12.73 -18.95 -4.24
CA ALA A 101 13.59 -19.28 -5.37
C ALA A 101 13.38 -18.38 -6.61
N PHE A 102 12.13 -17.95 -6.87
CA PHE A 102 11.86 -17.00 -7.95
C PHE A 102 12.49 -15.62 -7.64
N ILE A 103 12.33 -15.14 -6.41
CA ILE A 103 12.90 -13.86 -5.97
C ILE A 103 14.42 -13.91 -6.04
N GLU A 104 15.05 -14.98 -5.54
CA GLU A 104 16.50 -15.19 -5.61
C GLU A 104 17.00 -15.19 -7.07
N GLY A 105 16.29 -15.86 -7.97
CA GLY A 105 16.62 -15.87 -9.39
C GLY A 105 16.58 -14.48 -10.04
N VAL A 106 15.56 -13.66 -9.71
CA VAL A 106 15.45 -12.29 -10.19
C VAL A 106 16.59 -11.42 -9.65
N VAL A 107 16.92 -11.53 -8.36
CA VAL A 107 18.03 -10.78 -7.75
C VAL A 107 19.36 -11.16 -8.40
N ALA A 108 19.61 -12.45 -8.62
CA ALA A 108 20.84 -12.92 -9.27
C ALA A 108 20.97 -12.39 -10.71
N ALA A 109 19.87 -12.35 -11.47
CA ALA A 109 19.86 -11.78 -12.82
C ALA A 109 20.20 -10.29 -12.82
N ILE A 110 19.60 -9.49 -11.93
CA ILE A 110 19.88 -8.06 -11.81
C ILE A 110 21.35 -7.80 -11.44
N VAL A 111 21.90 -8.59 -10.51
CA VAL A 111 23.30 -8.46 -10.10
C VAL A 111 24.28 -8.84 -11.22
N ALA A 112 23.92 -9.80 -12.08
CA ALA A 112 24.77 -10.19 -13.21
C ALA A 112 24.80 -9.15 -14.34
N GLU A 113 23.79 -8.28 -14.43
CA GLU A 113 23.71 -7.19 -15.42
C GLU A 113 24.47 -5.92 -15.00
N GLY A 114 24.83 -5.78 -13.72
CA GLY A 114 25.55 -4.63 -13.15
C GLY A 114 27.06 -4.82 -13.05
#